data_AF-A0A2M7KE59-F1
#
_entry.id   AF-A0A2M7KE59-F1
#
_cell.length_a   1.000
_cell.length_b   1.000
_cell.length_c   1.000
_cell.angle_alpha   90.00
_cell.angle_beta   90.00
_cell.angle_gamma   90.00
#
_symmetry.space_group_name_H-M   'P 1'
#
loop_
_entity.id
_entity.type
_entity.pdbx_description
1 polymer ?
#
loop_
_entity_poly.entity_id
_entity_poly.type
_entity_poly.pdbx_seq_one_letter_code
_entity_poly.pdbx_strand_id
1 'polypeptide(L)'
;VILNGNYMYAGGAIWSGGTGLYNPDNITLNATYTPSAAEIAAGSVILTLSTTGNGSCNAATDNVKITINASPVADASIDQTACGNNATVTLNGSVLGASGGAWS
;
A
#
# COMPACT_ATOMS: atom_id res chain seq x y z
N VAL A 1 -5.28 4.04 0.80
CA VAL A 1 -4.91 4.88 1.97
C VAL A 1 -5.64 6.20 1.84
N ILE A 2 -6.34 6.65 2.88
CA ILE A 2 -7.02 7.95 2.86
C ILE A 2 -5.99 9.03 3.23
N LEU A 3 -5.81 10.01 2.35
CA LEU A 3 -5.00 11.18 2.62
C LEU A 3 -5.83 12.19 3.41
N ASN A 4 -5.17 13.01 4.25
CA ASN A 4 -5.84 14.06 5.01
C ASN A 4 -4.99 15.33 4.90
N GLY A 5 -5.04 15.96 3.73
CA GLY A 5 -4.32 17.20 3.49
C GLY A 5 -5.05 18.40 4.07
N ASN A 6 -4.31 19.42 4.50
CA ASN A 6 -4.84 20.73 4.84
C ASN A 6 -3.91 21.83 4.31
N TYR A 7 -4.46 23.02 4.08
CA TYR A 7 -3.68 24.21 3.77
C TYR A 7 -4.34 25.44 4.39
N MET A 8 -3.55 26.49 4.63
CA MET A 8 -4.03 27.79 5.09
C MET A 8 -3.36 28.89 4.26
N TYR A 9 -4.11 29.94 3.91
CA TYR A 9 -3.64 31.09 3.12
C TYR A 9 -3.09 30.74 1.72
N ALA A 10 -3.59 29.68 1.10
CA ALA A 10 -3.28 29.30 -0.28
C ALA A 10 -4.59 29.17 -1.09
N GLY A 11 -4.49 29.15 -2.42
CA GLY A 11 -5.64 28.90 -3.30
C GLY A 11 -6.02 27.42 -3.39
N GLY A 12 -5.11 26.53 -3.02
CA GLY A 12 -5.29 25.09 -3.06
C GLY A 12 -4.06 24.33 -2.57
N ALA A 13 -4.09 23.01 -2.71
CA ALA A 13 -2.92 22.17 -2.61
C ALA A 13 -3.02 20.99 -3.57
N ILE A 14 -1.87 20.41 -3.92
CA ILE A 14 -1.76 19.28 -4.83
C ILE A 14 -0.85 18.20 -4.21
N TRP A 15 -1.32 16.97 -4.27
CA TRP A 15 -0.54 15.79 -3.94
C TRP A 15 0.34 15.37 -5.12
N SER A 16 1.54 14.93 -4.80
CA SER A 16 2.52 14.43 -5.76
C SER A 16 3.36 13.33 -5.14
N GLY A 17 4.12 12.62 -5.97
CA GLY A 17 4.90 11.47 -5.54
C GLY A 17 4.14 10.16 -5.75
N GLY A 18 4.91 9.08 -5.67
CA GLY A 18 4.46 7.76 -6.03
C GLY A 18 4.11 7.58 -7.51
N THR A 19 3.75 6.36 -7.85
CA THR A 19 3.36 5.83 -9.17
C THR A 19 1.97 5.18 -9.12
N GLY A 20 1.32 5.25 -7.97
CA GLY A 20 -0.05 4.80 -7.75
C GLY A 20 -1.09 5.79 -8.25
N LEU A 21 -2.34 5.56 -7.85
CA LEU A 21 -3.50 6.31 -8.32
C LEU A 21 -4.12 7.14 -7.20
N TYR A 22 -4.44 8.39 -7.51
CA TYR A 22 -5.21 9.28 -6.65
C TYR A 22 -6.67 9.26 -7.08
N ASN A 23 -7.58 9.00 -6.16
CA ASN A 23 -9.03 9.00 -6.42
C ASN A 23 -9.75 9.96 -5.46
N PRO A 24 -10.52 10.94 -5.95
CA PRO A 24 -10.88 11.16 -7.36
C PRO A 24 -9.74 11.75 -8.21
N ASP A 25 -8.85 12.54 -7.61
CA ASP A 25 -7.69 13.16 -8.26
C ASP A 25 -6.64 13.57 -7.20
N ASN A 26 -5.52 14.13 -7.64
CA ASN A 26 -4.44 14.57 -6.77
C ASN A 26 -4.60 15.99 -6.20
N ILE A 27 -5.66 16.73 -6.55
CA ILE A 27 -5.94 18.05 -5.98
C ILE A 27 -6.96 17.97 -4.83
N THR A 28 -7.65 16.84 -4.71
CA THR A 28 -8.56 16.54 -3.60
C THR A 28 -7.75 16.23 -2.34
N LEU A 29 -7.89 17.07 -1.31
CA LEU A 29 -7.15 16.94 -0.06
C LEU A 29 -7.37 15.61 0.67
N ASN A 30 -8.60 15.09 0.60
CA ASN A 30 -9.02 13.83 1.20
C ASN A 30 -9.06 12.68 0.18
N ALA A 31 -8.20 12.74 -0.85
CA ALA A 31 -8.13 11.69 -1.86
C ALA A 31 -7.75 10.34 -1.24
N THR A 32 -8.24 9.27 -1.85
CA THR A 32 -7.76 7.92 -1.59
C THR A 32 -6.59 7.64 -2.53
N TYR A 33 -5.42 7.35 -1.97
CA TYR A 33 -4.26 6.87 -2.71
C TYR A 33 -4.20 5.35 -2.73
N THR A 34 -4.10 4.79 -3.93
CA THR A 34 -3.91 3.35 -4.17
C THR A 34 -2.48 3.12 -4.66
N PRO A 35 -1.59 2.53 -3.83
CA PRO A 35 -0.20 2.29 -4.22
C PRO A 35 -0.06 1.35 -5.42
N SER A 36 1.04 1.51 -6.16
CA SER A 36 1.37 0.60 -7.25
C SER A 36 1.96 -0.72 -6.74
N ALA A 37 2.00 -1.75 -7.61
CA ALA A 37 2.63 -3.03 -7.28
C ALA A 37 4.12 -2.88 -6.89
N ALA A 38 4.83 -1.95 -7.52
CA ALA A 38 6.22 -1.65 -7.20
C ALA A 38 6.38 -1.03 -5.79
N GLU A 39 5.45 -0.17 -5.39
CA GLU A 39 5.44 0.44 -4.05
C GLU A 39 5.07 -0.57 -2.96
N ILE A 40 4.13 -1.47 -3.26
CA ILE A 40 3.80 -2.61 -2.39
C ILE A 40 5.04 -3.50 -2.21
N ALA A 41 5.77 -3.79 -3.28
CA ALA A 41 7.02 -4.57 -3.22
C ALA A 41 8.14 -3.83 -2.47
N ALA A 42 8.23 -2.51 -2.62
CA ALA A 42 9.19 -1.68 -1.89
C ALA A 42 8.82 -1.47 -0.41
N GLY A 43 7.59 -1.79 -0.02
CA GLY A 43 7.10 -1.71 1.36
C GLY A 43 6.82 -0.29 1.86
N SER A 44 7.03 0.74 1.04
CA SER A 44 6.64 2.12 1.38
C SER A 44 6.60 3.04 0.17
N VAL A 45 5.91 4.17 0.32
CA VAL A 45 5.88 5.28 -0.63
C VAL A 45 5.90 6.60 0.13
N ILE A 46 6.53 7.63 -0.43
CA ILE A 46 6.49 9.00 0.09
C ILE A 46 5.64 9.83 -0.86
N LEU A 47 4.62 10.47 -0.32
CA LEU A 47 3.80 11.44 -1.04
C LEU A 47 4.04 12.84 -0.47
N THR A 48 3.98 13.85 -1.33
CA THR A 48 4.23 15.25 -0.98
C THR A 48 2.98 16.08 -1.27
N LEU A 49 2.49 16.80 -0.28
CA LEU A 49 1.47 17.83 -0.45
C LEU A 49 2.15 19.18 -0.69
N SER A 50 1.79 19.88 -1.76
CA SER A 50 2.33 21.21 -2.09
C SER A 50 1.22 22.23 -2.22
N THR A 51 1.36 23.40 -1.59
CA THR A 51 0.36 24.48 -1.71
C THR A 51 0.41 25.12 -3.10
N THR A 52 -0.75 25.49 -3.63
CA THR A 52 -0.91 26.15 -4.93
C THR A 52 -1.64 27.48 -4.78
N GLY A 53 -1.49 28.37 -5.77
CA GLY A 53 -2.13 29.70 -5.71
C GLY A 53 -1.59 30.58 -4.59
N ASN A 54 -0.28 30.52 -4.31
CA ASN A 54 0.37 31.22 -3.19
C ASN A 54 0.63 32.72 -3.46
N GLY A 55 0.14 33.27 -4.57
CA GLY A 55 0.42 34.65 -4.98
C GLY A 55 1.93 34.88 -5.17
N SER A 56 2.49 35.81 -4.40
CA SER A 56 3.94 36.12 -4.40
C SER A 56 4.75 35.30 -3.40
N CYS A 57 4.10 34.48 -2.57
CA CYS A 57 4.77 33.62 -1.61
C CYS A 57 5.27 32.33 -2.29
N ASN A 58 6.34 31.76 -1.74
CA ASN A 58 6.80 30.43 -2.16
C ASN A 58 5.78 29.36 -1.76
N ALA A 59 5.73 28.28 -2.53
CA ALA A 59 4.93 27.11 -2.16
C ALA A 59 5.50 26.45 -0.90
N ALA A 60 4.60 26.12 0.04
CA ALA A 60 4.93 25.26 1.17
C ALA A 60 4.70 23.81 0.78
N THR A 61 5.51 22.90 1.32
CA THR A 61 5.39 21.48 1.06
C THR A 61 5.46 20.68 2.36
N ASP A 62 4.79 19.54 2.40
CA ASP A 62 4.87 18.55 3.47
C ASP A 62 4.88 17.13 2.92
N ASN A 63 5.57 16.22 3.61
CA ASN A 63 5.77 14.84 3.17
C ASN A 63 5.10 13.85 4.12
N VAL A 64 4.39 12.88 3.56
CA VAL A 64 3.86 11.73 4.29
C VAL A 64 4.50 10.45 3.76
N LYS A 65 5.09 9.67 4.69
CA LYS A 65 5.56 8.31 4.39
C LYS A 65 4.46 7.31 4.72
N ILE A 66 3.98 6.61 3.70
CA ILE A 66 3.02 5.52 3.83
C ILE A 66 3.82 4.22 3.84
N THR A 67 3.70 3.44 4.91
CA THR A 67 4.26 2.09 4.99
C THR A 67 3.23 1.10 4.46
N ILE A 68 3.65 0.25 3.53
CA ILE A 68 2.79 -0.72 2.86
C ILE A 68 3.25 -2.11 3.29
N ASN A 69 2.41 -2.80 4.04
CA ASN A 69 2.70 -4.18 4.41
C ASN A 69 2.25 -5.08 3.26
N ALA A 70 3.17 -5.90 2.75
CA ALA A 70 2.83 -6.92 1.77
C ALA A 70 1.75 -7.85 2.34
N SER A 71 0.76 -8.22 1.52
CA SER A 71 -0.27 -9.16 1.94
C SER A 71 0.36 -10.52 2.26
N PRO A 72 -0.07 -11.21 3.33
CA PRO A 72 0.39 -12.56 3.57
C PRO A 72 -0.06 -13.48 2.44
N VAL A 73 0.82 -14.40 2.04
CA VAL A 73 0.56 -15.42 1.03
C VAL A 73 0.67 -16.78 1.72
N ALA A 74 -0.36 -17.62 1.58
CA ALA A 74 -0.33 -19.01 2.00
C ALA A 74 -0.24 -19.90 0.75
N ASP A 75 0.78 -20.75 0.71
CA ASP A 75 0.99 -21.73 -0.34
C ASP A 75 0.90 -23.14 0.27
N ALA A 76 -0.11 -23.91 -0.13
CA ALA A 76 -0.34 -25.27 0.35
C ALA A 76 0.48 -26.34 -0.40
N SER A 77 1.35 -25.93 -1.33
CA SER A 77 2.03 -26.79 -2.28
C SER A 77 1.05 -27.58 -3.17
N ILE A 78 1.54 -28.62 -3.84
CA ILE A 78 0.75 -29.44 -4.75
C ILE A 78 -0.18 -30.39 -4.00
N ASP A 79 -1.33 -30.68 -4.59
CA ASP A 79 -2.28 -31.67 -4.08
C ASP A 79 -1.61 -33.03 -3.90
N GLN A 80 -1.81 -33.63 -2.73
CA GLN A 80 -1.24 -34.93 -2.39
C GLN A 80 -2.32 -36.01 -2.45
N THR A 81 -1.97 -37.16 -3.04
CA THR A 81 -2.81 -38.36 -3.06
C THR A 81 -2.18 -39.42 -2.18
N ALA A 82 -2.98 -40.02 -1.29
CA ALA A 82 -2.53 -41.11 -0.42
C ALA A 82 -3.46 -42.32 -0.49
N CYS A 83 -2.89 -43.50 -0.26
CA CYS A 83 -3.67 -44.74 -0.21
C CYS A 83 -4.40 -44.86 1.12
N GLY A 84 -5.68 -45.24 1.10
CA GLY A 84 -6.52 -45.33 2.31
C GLY A 84 -6.03 -46.34 3.36
N ASN A 85 -5.19 -47.29 2.98
CA ASN A 85 -4.57 -48.27 3.90
C ASN A 85 -3.21 -47.82 4.46
N ASN A 86 -2.67 -46.70 4.00
CA ASN A 86 -1.43 -46.10 4.51
C ASN A 86 -1.46 -44.57 4.30
N ALA A 87 -2.31 -43.90 5.07
CA ALA A 87 -2.68 -42.50 4.86
C ALA A 87 -1.73 -41.48 5.51
N THR A 88 -0.45 -41.79 5.63
CA THR A 88 0.52 -40.82 6.17
C THR A 88 0.91 -39.83 5.07
N VAL A 89 0.51 -38.56 5.21
CA VAL A 89 0.80 -37.47 4.27
C VAL A 89 1.53 -36.36 5.00
N THR A 90 2.67 -35.93 4.45
CA THR A 90 3.41 -34.80 5.00
C THR A 90 2.91 -33.51 4.37
N LEU A 91 2.25 -32.66 5.16
CA LEU A 91 1.82 -31.35 4.70
C LEU A 91 3.02 -30.39 4.65
N ASN A 92 3.36 -29.90 3.46
CA ASN A 92 4.43 -28.94 3.24
C ASN A 92 3.81 -27.64 2.75
N GLY A 93 3.54 -26.71 3.66
CA GLY A 93 2.99 -25.40 3.34
C GLY A 93 4.00 -24.32 3.67
N SER A 94 3.95 -23.21 2.94
CA SER A 94 4.76 -22.03 3.25
C SER A 94 3.88 -20.80 3.40
N VAL A 95 4.33 -19.88 4.26
CA VAL A 95 3.67 -18.60 4.48
C VAL A 95 4.69 -17.50 4.24
N LEU A 96 4.37 -16.55 3.36
CA LEU A 96 5.18 -15.35 3.11
C LEU A 96 4.44 -14.14 3.66
N GLY A 97 5.14 -13.21 4.34
CA GLY A 97 4.53 -11.96 4.82
C GLY A 97 3.63 -12.08 6.07
N ALA A 98 3.63 -13.23 6.76
CA ALA A 98 3.03 -13.41 8.08
C ALA A 98 3.95 -14.23 9.00
N SER A 99 3.69 -14.17 10.31
CA SER A 99 4.47 -14.90 11.32
C SER A 99 4.17 -16.40 11.41
N GLY A 100 3.15 -16.89 10.69
CA GLY A 100 2.81 -18.32 10.63
C GLY A 100 1.47 -18.59 9.95
N GLY A 101 1.20 -19.87 9.71
CA GLY A 101 -0.08 -20.39 9.22
C GLY A 101 -0.45 -21.67 9.96
N ALA A 102 -1.75 -21.97 10.05
CA ALA A 102 -2.25 -23.20 10.67
C ALA A 102 -3.03 -24.00 9.63
N TRP A 103 -2.82 -25.31 9.61
CA TRP A 103 -3.65 -26.25 8.85
C TRP A 103 -4.98 -26.45 9.57
N SER A 104 -6.09 -26.45 8.83
CA SER A 104 -7.45 -26.69 9.32
C SER A 104 -8.20 -27.66 8.44
#